data_AF-A0A538M362-F1
#
_entry.id   AF-A0A538M362-F1
#
_cell.length_a   1.000
_cell.length_b   1.000
_cell.length_c   1.000
_cell.angle_alpha   90.00
_cell.angle_beta   90.00
_cell.angle_gamma   90.00
#
_symmetry.space_group_name_H-M   'P 1'
#
loop_
_entity.id
_entity.type
_entity.pdbx_description
1 polymer ?
#
loop_
_entity_poly.entity_id
_entity_poly.type
_entity_poly.pdbx_seq_one_letter_code
_entity_poly.pdbx_strand_id
1 'polypeptide(L)'
;MLALFVALSGTTFAAANIVLPKNSVGTKQLKKNAVTSVKIKNNSVTGADVKESSLGKVPSATSADSATNATNASHATTADSATHAAPTGAAGGALTGSYPNPGLAPPEAWHEIGAAGEPAFQNGWTNEDPSGEVTAAFYKDPWGVVHLKGLVASGSNGVIFALPAAYRPSKNLIVLMWRSSGALVSEGHSCHEDS
;
A
#
# COMPACT_ATOMS: atom_id res chain seq x y z
N MET A 1 10.02 -106.37 54.05
CA MET A 1 9.86 -105.33 53.00
C MET A 1 9.28 -104.08 53.64
N LEU A 2 9.87 -102.92 53.36
CA LEU A 2 9.32 -101.55 53.44
C LEU A 2 8.92 -101.04 54.84
N ALA A 3 9.16 -99.79 55.25
CA ALA A 3 9.17 -98.56 54.46
C ALA A 3 10.14 -97.51 55.02
N LEU A 4 10.85 -96.86 54.11
CA LEU A 4 11.62 -95.64 54.32
C LEU A 4 10.64 -94.46 54.38
N PHE A 5 10.51 -93.83 55.55
CA PHE A 5 9.84 -92.54 55.68
C PHE A 5 10.71 -91.46 55.02
N VAL A 6 10.57 -91.31 53.70
CA VAL A 6 11.15 -90.17 52.99
C VAL A 6 10.31 -88.95 53.35
N ALA A 7 10.93 -88.10 54.17
CA ALA A 7 10.56 -86.72 54.34
C ALA A 7 10.38 -86.06 52.96
N LEU A 8 9.15 -85.69 52.66
CA LEU A 8 8.87 -84.61 51.73
C LEU A 8 8.12 -83.54 52.53
N SER A 9 8.87 -82.74 53.28
CA SER A 9 8.56 -81.32 53.42
C SER A 9 8.47 -80.76 52.01
N GLY A 10 7.30 -80.96 51.39
CA GLY A 10 6.98 -80.45 50.08
C GLY A 10 7.00 -78.94 50.19
N THR A 11 8.12 -78.34 49.80
CA THR A 11 8.18 -76.94 49.46
C THR A 11 7.14 -76.75 48.36
N THR A 12 5.99 -76.23 48.75
CA THR A 12 5.00 -75.69 47.83
C THR A 12 5.72 -74.60 47.04
N PHE A 13 6.30 -74.95 45.89
CA PHE A 13 6.46 -74.03 44.78
C PHE A 13 5.08 -73.81 44.14
N ALA A 14 4.13 -73.38 44.96
CA ALA A 14 2.98 -72.69 44.44
C ALA A 14 3.51 -71.36 43.95
N ALA A 15 3.55 -71.21 42.63
CA ALA A 15 3.75 -69.98 41.89
C ALA A 15 2.64 -68.96 42.20
N ALA A 16 2.40 -68.67 43.48
CA ALA A 16 1.36 -67.79 43.97
C ALA A 16 1.83 -66.34 44.06
N ASN A 17 3.13 -66.07 43.86
CA ASN A 17 3.67 -64.71 43.82
C ASN A 17 5.06 -64.66 43.14
N ILE A 18 5.19 -65.15 41.90
CA ILE A 18 6.28 -64.62 41.03
C ILE A 18 5.84 -63.21 40.65
N VAL A 19 5.92 -62.30 41.62
CA VAL A 19 5.92 -60.87 41.35
C VAL A 19 7.24 -60.63 40.66
N LEU A 20 7.20 -60.66 39.34
CA LEU A 20 8.30 -60.19 38.52
C LEU A 20 8.71 -58.83 39.07
N PRO A 21 10.01 -58.61 39.36
CA PRO A 21 10.48 -57.29 39.77
C PRO A 21 9.96 -56.25 38.77
N LYS A 22 9.59 -55.04 39.23
CA LYS A 22 9.09 -53.98 38.34
C LYS A 22 10.01 -53.85 37.12
N ASN A 23 9.42 -53.72 35.93
CA ASN A 23 10.11 -53.62 34.63
C ASN A 23 10.78 -54.92 34.11
N SER A 24 10.45 -56.10 34.64
CA SER A 24 11.06 -57.38 34.19
C SER A 24 10.31 -58.07 33.02
N VAL A 25 9.26 -57.44 32.47
CA VAL A 25 8.48 -57.99 31.35
C VAL A 25 9.03 -57.52 30.00
N GLY A 26 10.04 -58.23 29.49
CA GLY A 26 10.59 -58.02 28.15
C GLY A 26 9.85 -58.79 27.05
N THR A 27 10.26 -58.62 25.80
CA THR A 27 9.64 -59.27 24.61
C THR A 27 9.61 -60.79 24.68
N LYS A 28 10.60 -61.43 25.32
CA LYS A 28 10.63 -62.90 25.53
C LYS A 28 9.49 -63.41 26.43
N GLN A 29 8.93 -62.55 27.27
CA GLN A 29 7.81 -62.88 28.16
C GLN A 29 6.46 -62.68 27.46
N LEU A 30 6.42 -62.01 26.31
CA LEU A 30 5.21 -61.71 25.56
C LEU A 30 5.13 -62.57 24.30
N LYS A 31 4.06 -63.38 24.21
CA LYS A 31 3.71 -64.07 22.96
C LYS A 31 3.26 -63.04 21.91
N LYS A 32 3.35 -63.38 20.62
CA LYS A 32 2.82 -62.53 19.54
C LYS A 32 1.32 -62.27 19.77
N ASN A 33 0.89 -61.02 19.58
CA ASN A 33 -0.48 -60.55 19.83
C ASN A 33 -0.96 -60.67 21.30
N ALA A 34 -0.04 -60.82 22.26
CA ALA A 34 -0.41 -60.94 23.67
C ALA A 34 -1.04 -59.65 24.24
N VAL A 35 -0.67 -58.48 23.72
CA VAL A 35 -1.19 -57.17 24.17
C VAL A 35 -2.36 -56.79 23.27
N THR A 36 -3.58 -56.97 23.77
CA THR A 36 -4.83 -56.58 23.10
C THR A 36 -5.35 -55.27 23.68
N SER A 37 -6.31 -54.62 23.02
CA SER A 37 -6.89 -53.34 23.46
C SER A 37 -7.42 -53.38 24.90
N VAL A 38 -8.06 -54.48 25.31
CA VAL A 38 -8.59 -54.67 26.67
C VAL A 38 -7.49 -54.67 27.75
N LYS A 39 -6.24 -55.00 27.38
CA LYS A 39 -5.09 -55.01 28.30
C LYS A 39 -4.39 -53.66 28.37
N ILE A 40 -4.74 -52.73 27.49
CA ILE A 40 -4.20 -51.38 27.47
C ILE A 40 -5.19 -50.49 28.20
N LYS A 41 -4.72 -49.78 29.23
CA LYS A 41 -5.56 -48.81 29.94
C LYS A 41 -5.88 -47.66 28.99
N ASN A 42 -7.15 -47.24 28.92
CA ASN A 42 -7.55 -46.12 28.09
C ASN A 42 -6.73 -44.86 28.43
N ASN A 43 -6.30 -44.14 27.39
CA ASN A 43 -5.50 -42.92 27.47
C ASN A 43 -4.11 -43.07 28.14
N SER A 44 -3.58 -44.29 28.26
CA SER A 44 -2.24 -44.49 28.87
C SER A 44 -1.10 -44.45 27.86
N VAL A 45 -1.38 -44.58 26.57
CA VAL A 45 -0.37 -44.53 25.49
C VAL A 45 -0.18 -43.07 25.10
N THR A 46 1.05 -42.59 25.23
CA THR A 46 1.45 -41.21 24.93
C THR A 46 2.26 -41.15 23.64
N GLY A 47 2.56 -39.94 23.14
CA GLY A 47 3.43 -39.79 21.97
C GLY A 47 4.81 -40.44 22.16
N ALA A 48 5.37 -40.42 23.38
CA ALA A 48 6.66 -41.07 23.66
C ALA A 48 6.64 -42.59 23.47
N ASP A 49 5.47 -43.23 23.54
CA ASP A 49 5.28 -44.67 23.35
C ASP A 49 5.08 -45.04 21.87
N VAL A 50 4.90 -44.04 21.00
CA VAL A 50 4.55 -44.21 19.59
C VAL A 50 5.69 -43.71 18.73
N LYS A 51 6.01 -44.45 17.66
CA LYS A 51 6.95 -43.98 16.62
C LYS A 51 6.15 -43.33 15.50
N GLU A 52 5.91 -42.01 15.60
CA GLU A 52 5.01 -41.28 14.70
C GLU A 52 5.44 -41.35 13.23
N SER A 53 6.74 -41.43 12.97
CA SER A 53 7.29 -41.58 11.61
C SER A 53 6.89 -42.88 10.89
N SER A 54 6.39 -43.88 11.63
CA SER A 54 5.88 -45.12 11.05
C SER A 54 4.38 -45.10 10.76
N LEU A 55 3.67 -44.03 11.13
CA LEU A 55 2.23 -43.89 10.94
C LEU A 55 1.91 -43.11 9.66
N GLY A 56 0.88 -43.55 8.94
CA GLY A 56 0.29 -42.80 7.83
C GLY A 56 -0.63 -41.67 8.31
N LYS A 57 -1.08 -40.83 7.38
CA LYS A 57 -2.11 -39.82 7.68
C LYS A 57 -3.38 -40.50 8.20
N VAL A 58 -4.00 -39.90 9.22
CA VAL A 58 -5.31 -40.30 9.72
C VAL A 58 -6.37 -39.85 8.71
N PRO A 59 -7.08 -40.74 8.00
CA PRO A 59 -7.96 -40.35 6.89
C PRO A 59 -9.14 -39.44 7.29
N SER A 60 -9.60 -39.53 8.55
CA SER A 60 -10.69 -38.71 9.07
C SER A 60 -10.25 -37.31 9.55
N ALA A 61 -8.95 -37.01 9.54
CA ALA A 61 -8.40 -35.73 10.01
C ALA A 61 -8.33 -34.67 8.89
N THR A 62 -9.38 -34.56 8.06
CA THR A 62 -9.46 -33.64 6.91
C THR A 62 -9.33 -32.16 7.31
N SER A 63 -9.79 -31.79 8.50
CA SER A 63 -9.64 -30.43 9.04
C SER A 63 -8.18 -30.05 9.32
N ALA A 64 -7.30 -31.02 9.61
CA ALA A 64 -5.88 -30.74 9.84
C ALA A 64 -5.16 -30.33 8.54
N ASP A 65 -5.47 -31.01 7.44
CA ASP A 65 -4.96 -30.65 6.11
C ASP A 65 -5.51 -29.30 5.63
N SER A 66 -6.77 -29.00 5.98
CA SER A 66 -7.42 -27.74 5.62
C SER A 66 -6.80 -26.52 6.33
N ALA A 67 -6.31 -26.69 7.57
CA ALA A 67 -5.68 -25.62 8.33
C ALA A 67 -4.38 -25.10 7.68
N THR A 68 -3.57 -25.98 7.08
CA THR A 68 -2.38 -25.55 6.32
C THR A 68 -2.74 -24.73 5.08
N ASN A 69 -3.82 -25.10 4.39
CA ASN A 69 -4.28 -24.37 3.21
C ASN A 69 -4.85 -22.98 3.55
N ALA A 70 -5.48 -22.83 4.72
CA ALA A 70 -6.05 -21.55 5.17
C ALA A 70 -4.99 -20.47 5.43
N THR A 71 -3.82 -20.83 5.97
CA THR A 71 -2.70 -19.89 6.17
C THR A 71 -2.19 -19.34 4.83
N ASN A 72 -2.06 -20.21 3.82
CA ASN A 72 -1.67 -19.79 2.47
C ASN A 72 -2.74 -18.91 1.79
N ALA A 73 -4.03 -19.13 2.09
CA ALA A 73 -5.11 -18.30 1.57
C ALA A 73 -5.18 -16.90 2.22
N SER A 74 -4.76 -16.77 3.49
CA SER A 74 -4.74 -15.48 4.19
C SER A 74 -3.63 -14.55 3.70
N HIS A 75 -2.53 -15.11 3.19
CA HIS A 75 -1.54 -14.40 2.36
C HIS A 75 -1.88 -14.58 0.88
N ALA A 76 -3.10 -14.21 0.48
CA ALA A 76 -3.45 -14.21 -0.93
C ALA A 76 -2.40 -13.34 -1.66
N THR A 77 -1.55 -13.98 -2.47
CA THR A 77 -0.48 -13.31 -3.24
C THR A 77 -1.00 -12.09 -4.01
N THR A 78 -2.29 -12.12 -4.38
CA THR A 78 -3.02 -11.02 -4.99
C THR A 78 -3.10 -9.75 -4.13
N ALA A 79 -3.28 -9.87 -2.80
CA ALA A 79 -3.34 -8.73 -1.88
C ALA A 79 -1.97 -8.08 -1.67
N ASP A 80 -0.91 -8.88 -1.50
CA ASP A 80 0.47 -8.39 -1.40
C ASP A 80 0.95 -7.78 -2.73
N SER A 81 0.52 -8.36 -3.86
CA SER A 81 0.78 -7.79 -5.19
C SER A 81 0.06 -6.46 -5.40
N ALA A 82 -1.15 -6.30 -4.86
CA ALA A 82 -1.92 -5.06 -5.00
C ALA A 82 -1.33 -3.89 -4.19
N THR A 83 -0.72 -4.15 -3.03
CA THR A 83 -0.08 -3.10 -2.21
C THR A 83 1.24 -2.59 -2.78
N HIS A 84 1.89 -3.35 -3.66
CA HIS A 84 3.18 -3.01 -4.27
C HIS A 84 3.08 -2.70 -5.78
N ALA A 85 1.90 -2.79 -6.37
CA ALA A 85 1.71 -2.45 -7.77
C ALA A 85 1.82 -0.92 -7.97
N ALA A 86 2.70 -0.50 -8.87
CA ALA A 86 2.74 0.89 -9.30
C ALA A 86 1.37 1.29 -9.88
N PRO A 87 0.91 2.53 -9.68
CA PRO A 87 -0.29 3.03 -10.35
C PRO A 87 -0.15 2.85 -11.86
N THR A 88 -1.24 2.50 -12.54
CA THR A 88 -1.32 2.38 -13.99
C THR A 88 -2.58 3.06 -14.50
N GLY A 89 -2.59 3.42 -15.79
CA GLY A 89 -3.74 4.08 -16.42
C GLY A 89 -3.63 5.61 -16.45
N ALA A 90 -4.76 6.25 -16.79
CA ALA A 90 -4.84 7.70 -16.96
C ALA A 90 -4.56 8.44 -15.65
N ALA A 91 -3.73 9.48 -15.73
CA ALA A 91 -3.54 10.41 -14.61
C ALA A 91 -4.75 11.34 -14.48
N GLY A 92 -5.03 11.78 -13.25
CA GLY A 92 -6.12 12.71 -12.94
C GLY A 92 -5.64 13.97 -12.23
N GLY A 93 -6.55 14.93 -12.07
CA GLY A 93 -6.26 16.18 -11.36
C GLY A 93 -5.24 17.06 -12.07
N ALA A 94 -4.18 17.46 -11.37
CA ALA A 94 -3.13 18.35 -11.88
C ALA A 94 -2.15 17.68 -12.85
N LEU A 95 -2.30 16.37 -13.08
CA LEU A 95 -1.41 15.56 -13.90
C LEU A 95 -2.09 15.19 -15.22
N THR A 96 -1.31 15.12 -16.30
CA THR A 96 -1.73 14.64 -17.62
C THR A 96 -0.95 13.40 -18.02
N GLY A 97 -1.42 12.71 -19.07
CA GLY A 97 -0.79 11.49 -19.55
C GLY A 97 -1.17 10.26 -18.72
N SER A 98 -0.23 9.34 -18.55
CA SER A 98 -0.49 8.05 -17.91
C SER A 98 0.61 7.67 -16.93
N TYR A 99 0.21 6.97 -15.86
CA TYR A 99 1.16 6.35 -14.95
C TYR A 99 1.96 5.25 -15.66
N PRO A 100 3.22 5.01 -15.27
CA PRO A 100 3.86 5.50 -14.04
C PRO A 100 4.48 6.90 -14.14
N ASN A 101 4.61 7.46 -15.34
CA ASN A 101 5.28 8.75 -15.56
C ASN A 101 4.32 9.79 -16.17
N PRO A 102 3.39 10.33 -15.38
CA PRO A 102 2.53 11.42 -15.84
C PRO A 102 3.32 12.74 -15.96
N GLY A 103 2.80 13.66 -16.77
CA GLY A 103 3.30 15.04 -16.88
C GLY A 103 2.45 16.01 -16.05
N LEU A 104 2.93 17.25 -15.86
CA LEU A 104 2.09 18.33 -15.32
C LEU A 104 1.10 18.79 -16.39
N ALA A 105 -0.13 19.13 -15.99
CA ALA A 105 -1.07 19.77 -16.89
C ALA A 105 -0.52 21.15 -17.32
N PRO A 106 -0.48 21.46 -18.64
CA PRO A 106 -0.11 22.80 -19.07
C PRO A 106 -1.17 23.81 -18.58
N PRO A 107 -0.77 25.05 -18.26
CA PRO A 107 -1.72 26.14 -18.05
C PRO A 107 -2.56 26.38 -19.31
N GLU A 108 -3.71 27.04 -19.16
CA GLU A 108 -4.51 27.39 -20.34
C GLU A 108 -3.71 28.31 -21.29
N ALA A 109 -4.04 28.26 -22.59
CA ALA A 109 -3.41 29.12 -23.57
C ALA A 109 -3.76 30.59 -23.32
N TRP A 110 -2.87 31.50 -23.73
CA TRP A 110 -3.12 32.94 -23.64
C TRP A 110 -4.35 33.34 -24.47
N HIS A 111 -5.27 34.05 -23.82
CA HIS A 111 -6.41 34.72 -24.43
C HIS A 111 -6.01 36.12 -24.87
N GLU A 112 -5.93 36.34 -26.18
CA GLU A 112 -5.44 37.58 -26.79
C GLU A 112 -6.55 38.65 -26.87
N ILE A 113 -6.32 39.80 -26.24
CA ILE A 113 -7.29 40.91 -26.23
C ILE A 113 -7.43 41.51 -27.62
N GLY A 114 -8.67 41.68 -28.07
CA GLY A 114 -9.02 42.15 -29.41
C GLY A 114 -9.10 41.05 -30.48
N ALA A 115 -8.80 39.79 -30.14
CA ALA A 115 -9.04 38.65 -31.03
C ALA A 115 -10.54 38.34 -31.17
N ALA A 116 -10.90 37.62 -32.23
CA ALA A 116 -12.29 37.23 -32.47
C ALA A 116 -12.83 36.34 -31.34
N GLY A 117 -13.92 36.77 -30.70
CA GLY A 117 -14.52 36.06 -29.57
C GLY A 117 -13.89 36.38 -28.20
N GLU A 118 -12.82 37.17 -28.17
CA GLU A 118 -12.15 37.62 -26.96
C GLU A 118 -12.59 39.05 -26.56
N PRO A 119 -12.31 39.51 -25.32
CA PRO A 119 -12.60 40.87 -24.91
C PRO A 119 -11.94 41.88 -25.86
N ALA A 120 -12.69 42.89 -26.27
CA ALA A 120 -12.17 44.00 -27.05
C ALA A 120 -11.50 45.05 -26.16
N PHE A 121 -10.54 45.78 -26.73
CA PHE A 121 -10.05 47.02 -26.14
C PHE A 121 -11.18 48.07 -26.04
N GLN A 122 -11.07 48.93 -25.04
CA GLN A 122 -11.98 50.03 -24.76
C GLN A 122 -11.23 51.36 -24.76
N ASN A 123 -11.95 52.48 -24.81
CA ASN A 123 -11.41 53.84 -24.64
C ASN A 123 -10.21 54.16 -25.57
N GLY A 124 -10.18 53.58 -26.77
CA GLY A 124 -9.14 53.82 -27.78
C GLY A 124 -7.79 53.14 -27.50
N TRP A 125 -7.70 52.28 -26.49
CA TRP A 125 -6.50 51.49 -26.25
C TRP A 125 -6.28 50.48 -27.38
N THR A 126 -5.01 50.22 -27.71
CA THR A 126 -4.58 49.19 -28.67
C THR A 126 -3.24 48.65 -28.24
N ASN A 127 -2.82 47.48 -28.75
CA ASN A 127 -1.43 47.02 -28.60
C ASN A 127 -0.46 48.08 -29.17
N GLU A 128 0.65 48.32 -28.46
CA GLU A 128 1.68 49.28 -28.89
C GLU A 128 2.40 48.80 -30.16
N ASP A 129 2.69 47.50 -30.23
CA ASP A 129 3.13 46.81 -31.43
C ASP A 129 2.20 45.61 -31.68
N PRO A 130 1.17 45.77 -32.54
CA PRO A 130 0.25 44.68 -32.87
C PRO A 130 0.90 43.50 -33.60
N SER A 131 2.12 43.66 -34.12
CA SER A 131 2.91 42.61 -34.77
C SER A 131 4.02 42.05 -33.88
N GLY A 132 4.20 42.61 -32.67
CA GLY A 132 5.26 42.26 -31.74
C GLY A 132 4.92 41.08 -30.83
N GLU A 133 5.91 40.63 -30.07
CA GLU A 133 5.79 39.45 -29.20
C GLU A 133 4.93 39.67 -27.94
N VAL A 134 4.72 40.93 -27.50
CA VAL A 134 4.05 41.25 -26.23
C VAL A 134 2.73 41.98 -26.44
N THR A 135 1.79 41.31 -27.11
CA THR A 135 0.38 41.72 -27.18
C THR A 135 -0.34 41.50 -25.85
N ALA A 136 -1.35 42.33 -25.59
CA ALA A 136 -2.16 42.23 -24.38
C ALA A 136 -2.97 40.93 -24.36
N ALA A 137 -2.76 40.15 -23.30
CA ALA A 137 -3.41 38.87 -23.14
C ALA A 137 -3.50 38.50 -21.67
N PHE A 138 -4.35 37.51 -21.38
CA PHE A 138 -4.49 36.93 -20.06
C PHE A 138 -4.59 35.42 -20.13
N TYR A 139 -4.26 34.75 -19.03
CA TYR A 139 -4.64 33.35 -18.83
C TYR A 139 -4.80 33.09 -17.32
N LYS A 140 -5.45 31.99 -16.97
CA LYS A 140 -5.62 31.48 -15.62
C LYS A 140 -4.89 30.17 -15.46
N ASP A 141 -4.04 30.11 -14.45
CA ASP A 141 -3.32 28.88 -14.13
C ASP A 141 -4.23 27.88 -13.38
N PRO A 142 -3.81 26.61 -13.25
CA PRO A 142 -4.56 25.60 -12.50
C PRO A 142 -4.80 25.92 -11.01
N TRP A 143 -4.05 26.86 -10.43
CA TRP A 143 -4.23 27.33 -9.05
C TRP A 143 -5.23 28.49 -8.95
N GLY A 144 -5.75 28.95 -10.09
CA GLY A 144 -6.78 29.98 -10.20
C GLY A 144 -6.24 31.41 -10.22
N VAL A 145 -4.92 31.60 -10.34
CA VAL A 145 -4.31 32.92 -10.48
C VAL A 145 -4.43 33.37 -11.93
N VAL A 146 -4.83 34.62 -12.12
CA VAL A 146 -4.93 35.24 -13.44
C VAL A 146 -3.67 36.02 -13.73
N HIS A 147 -3.00 35.61 -14.80
CA HIS A 147 -1.80 36.23 -15.33
C HIS A 147 -2.18 37.19 -16.45
N LEU A 148 -1.51 38.33 -16.48
CA LEU A 148 -1.72 39.40 -17.45
C LEU A 148 -0.38 39.74 -18.10
N LYS A 149 -0.37 39.86 -19.42
CA LYS A 149 0.75 40.41 -20.19
C LYS A 149 0.25 41.51 -21.12
N GLY A 150 1.17 42.30 -21.66
CA GLY A 150 0.85 43.23 -22.73
C GLY A 150 1.49 44.60 -22.57
N LEU A 151 1.75 45.22 -23.72
CA LEU A 151 2.06 46.63 -23.82
C LEU A 151 1.03 47.30 -24.75
N VAL A 152 0.30 48.28 -24.21
CA VAL A 152 -0.82 48.95 -24.91
C VAL A 152 -0.59 50.45 -24.97
N ALA A 153 -1.09 51.14 -25.99
CA ALA A 153 -0.90 52.57 -26.22
C ALA A 153 -2.19 53.27 -26.72
N SER A 154 -2.07 54.58 -26.94
CA SER A 154 -3.05 55.45 -27.64
C SER A 154 -4.43 55.64 -27.01
N GLY A 155 -4.73 54.99 -25.88
CA GLY A 155 -6.01 55.15 -25.21
C GLY A 155 -6.12 56.38 -24.32
N SER A 156 -7.36 56.68 -23.92
CA SER A 156 -7.69 57.73 -22.95
C SER A 156 -7.78 57.18 -21.52
N ASN A 157 -7.82 58.07 -20.53
CA ASN A 157 -8.04 57.70 -19.13
C ASN A 157 -9.30 56.84 -18.99
N GLY A 158 -9.17 55.64 -18.45
CA GLY A 158 -10.29 54.71 -18.29
C GLY A 158 -9.88 53.25 -18.37
N VAL A 159 -10.88 52.37 -18.55
CA VAL A 159 -10.69 50.92 -18.67
C VAL A 159 -9.98 50.58 -19.99
N ILE A 160 -8.94 49.75 -19.92
CA ILE A 160 -8.24 49.24 -21.12
C ILE A 160 -9.06 48.11 -21.75
N PHE A 161 -9.45 47.12 -20.93
CA PHE A 161 -10.38 46.05 -21.27
C PHE A 161 -10.98 45.50 -19.96
N ALA A 162 -12.05 44.72 -20.06
CA ALA A 162 -12.67 44.06 -18.91
C ALA A 162 -12.46 42.54 -19.00
N LEU A 163 -11.92 41.93 -17.94
CA LEU A 163 -11.81 40.48 -17.85
C LEU A 163 -13.21 39.82 -17.89
N PRO A 164 -13.37 38.68 -18.58
CA PRO A 164 -14.60 37.89 -18.50
C PRO A 164 -14.84 37.42 -17.06
N ALA A 165 -16.11 37.16 -16.70
CA ALA A 165 -16.50 36.91 -15.31
C ALA A 165 -15.71 35.79 -14.61
N ALA A 166 -15.35 34.72 -15.34
CA ALA A 166 -14.59 33.58 -14.81
C ALA A 166 -13.12 33.92 -14.42
N TYR A 167 -12.62 35.06 -14.90
CA TYR A 167 -11.24 35.53 -14.75
C TYR A 167 -11.13 36.76 -13.83
N ARG A 168 -12.23 37.22 -13.23
CA ARG A 168 -12.19 38.39 -12.34
C ARG A 168 -11.65 38.00 -10.95
N PRO A 169 -10.65 38.69 -10.40
CA PRO A 169 -10.24 38.52 -9.02
C PRO A 169 -11.38 38.86 -8.05
N SER A 170 -11.38 38.24 -6.86
CA SER A 170 -12.41 38.46 -5.83
C SER A 170 -12.34 39.82 -5.14
N LYS A 171 -11.24 40.57 -5.38
CA LYS A 171 -10.98 41.91 -4.85
C LYS A 171 -10.46 42.79 -5.98
N ASN A 172 -10.74 44.10 -5.90
CA ASN A 172 -10.14 45.06 -6.81
C ASN A 172 -8.63 45.12 -6.55
N LEU A 173 -7.84 44.71 -7.54
CA LEU A 173 -6.39 44.79 -7.51
C LEU A 173 -5.96 45.95 -8.41
N ILE A 174 -5.21 46.89 -7.87
CA ILE A 174 -4.56 47.94 -8.65
C ILE A 174 -3.15 47.46 -8.96
N VAL A 175 -2.88 47.18 -10.24
CA VAL A 175 -1.54 46.83 -10.72
C VAL A 175 -0.96 48.07 -11.40
N LEU A 176 0.03 48.69 -10.76
CA LEU A 176 0.77 49.81 -11.31
C LEU A 176 1.86 49.26 -12.24
N MET A 177 1.67 49.43 -13.55
CA MET A 177 2.68 49.11 -14.55
C MET A 177 3.20 50.41 -15.18
N TRP A 178 4.46 50.73 -14.91
CA TRP A 178 5.14 51.93 -15.38
C TRP A 178 5.86 51.63 -16.69
N ARG A 179 5.69 52.50 -17.68
CA ARG A 179 6.52 52.54 -18.89
C ARG A 179 7.67 53.52 -18.63
N SER A 180 8.87 53.03 -18.33
CA SER A 180 10.06 53.86 -18.46
C SER A 180 10.63 53.64 -19.87
N SER A 181 10.63 54.69 -20.67
CA SER A 181 11.41 54.73 -21.91
C SER A 181 12.90 54.74 -21.54
N GLY A 182 13.46 53.57 -21.25
CA GLY A 182 14.90 53.30 -21.32
C GLY A 182 15.83 53.90 -20.26
N ALA A 183 15.37 54.16 -19.03
CA ALA A 183 16.30 54.40 -17.91
C ALA A 183 15.77 53.76 -16.62
N LEU A 184 16.33 52.60 -16.26
CA LEU A 184 16.22 52.03 -14.93
C LEU A 184 17.50 52.41 -14.16
N VAL A 185 17.40 53.38 -13.26
CA VAL A 185 18.30 53.42 -12.11
C VAL A 185 17.84 52.29 -11.20
N SER A 186 18.69 51.28 -11.04
CA SER A 186 18.46 50.17 -10.13
C SER A 186 18.58 50.69 -8.69
N GLU A 187 17.48 51.09 -8.07
CA GLU A 187 17.42 51.12 -6.60
C GLU A 187 17.22 49.67 -6.14
N GLY A 188 18.35 48.98 -5.91
CA GLY A 188 18.35 47.68 -5.27
C GLY A 188 17.86 47.80 -3.83
N HIS A 189 16.63 47.38 -3.56
CA HIS A 189 16.25 46.96 -2.22
C HIS A 189 16.86 45.60 -1.94
N SER A 190 18.13 45.61 -1.50
CA SER A 190 18.72 44.47 -0.81
C SER A 190 18.16 44.45 0.61
N CYS A 191 17.23 43.55 0.88
CA CYS A 191 16.94 43.15 2.26
C CYS A 191 18.21 42.51 2.81
N HIS A 192 18.73 43.11 3.88
CA HIS A 192 19.79 42.59 4.71
C HIS A 192 19.15 41.56 5.64
N GLU A 193 19.51 40.29 5.50
CA GLU A 193 19.24 39.26 6.50
C GLU A 193 20.57 38.93 7.18
N ASP A 194 20.72 39.53 8.36
CA ASP A 194 21.69 39.14 9.38
C ASP A 194 21.54 37.65 9.71
N SER A 195 22.67 36.95 9.76
CA SER A 195 22.90 35.78 10.61
C SER A 195 24.38 35.70 10.96
#